data_AF-A0A970PTN7-F1
#
_entry.id   AF-A0A970PTN7-F1
#
_cell.length_a   1.000
_cell.length_b   1.000
_cell.length_c   1.000
_cell.angle_alpha   90.00
_cell.angle_beta   90.00
_cell.angle_gamma   90.00
#
_symmetry.space_group_name_H-M   'P 1'
#
loop_
_entity.id
_entity.type
_entity.pdbx_description
1 polymer ?
#
loop_
_entity_poly.entity_id
_entity_poly.type
_entity_poly.pdbx_seq_one_letter_code
_entity_poly.pdbx_strand_id
1 'polypeptide(L)'
;MRKALCCLICMLIAAAPCFADASQDAQISGLLRETQMKYDELIRQADAVMKEPITFPEPPSTCVSCADAGKAETDSHSLNDFQETFSAPEGPLCTQMLEMQRKLQLLGSYPGYEKEAALMGRLAQKALTLITDYGRDFEKVPAIALVATKTATDIQLLGLDEDDRSTALMDAVSAMYEKAIEEMFRRLVEEHDYAMVQPILDGARASLLLSGASGVDLEEILSRLQNSLCFELTINYNFEQTGNHRWVERAVLEVTAVYEGNGNGRFSGGGTGSMLSFVWDGDLNISVTAPDFPVQAVLENFDPCGAGVDLLLTPFHPLSETAQIDGEALDWPLLRLSWETAFAQNMREDGLYRFPLTLHNLDGTAVSETIEYIVPSNEVKMEISLVHKPK
;
A
#
# COMPACT_ATOMS: atom_id res chain seq x y z
N MET A 1 -89.74 -1.05 -24.90
CA MET A 1 -88.90 -0.93 -23.69
C MET A 1 -87.40 -0.96 -24.04
N ARG A 2 -86.89 -0.01 -24.85
CA ARG A 2 -85.45 0.06 -25.22
C ARG A 2 -84.88 1.49 -25.23
N LYS A 3 -85.68 2.51 -24.87
CA LYS A 3 -85.25 3.92 -24.83
C LYS A 3 -85.11 4.49 -23.41
N ALA A 4 -85.57 3.77 -22.38
CA ALA A 4 -85.47 4.20 -20.98
C ALA A 4 -84.19 3.76 -20.27
N LEU A 5 -83.46 2.76 -20.79
CA LEU A 5 -82.25 2.23 -20.16
C LEU A 5 -80.96 3.00 -20.54
N CYS A 6 -80.97 3.72 -21.66
CA CYS A 6 -79.78 4.43 -22.15
C CYS A 6 -79.53 5.76 -21.41
N CYS A 7 -80.58 6.43 -20.94
CA CYS A 7 -80.44 7.70 -20.20
C CYS A 7 -79.97 7.51 -18.76
N LEU A 8 -80.17 6.34 -18.15
CA LEU A 8 -79.78 6.09 -16.75
C LEU A 8 -78.31 5.68 -16.60
N ILE A 9 -77.74 5.03 -17.62
CA ILE A 9 -76.32 4.64 -17.64
C ILE A 9 -75.41 5.83 -18.01
N CYS A 10 -75.87 6.76 -18.86
CA CYS A 10 -75.08 7.96 -19.18
C CYS A 10 -74.97 8.95 -18.01
N MET A 11 -75.96 9.01 -17.10
CA MET A 11 -75.86 9.85 -15.90
C MET A 11 -75.02 9.23 -14.77
N LEU A 12 -74.85 7.90 -14.73
CA LEU A 12 -73.99 7.24 -13.74
C LEU A 12 -72.50 7.27 -14.12
N ILE A 13 -72.16 7.41 -15.40
CA ILE A 13 -70.76 7.50 -15.86
C ILE A 13 -70.23 8.95 -15.84
N ALA A 14 -71.11 9.96 -15.90
CA ALA A 14 -70.69 11.37 -15.85
C ALA A 14 -70.47 11.92 -14.43
N ALA A 15 -70.87 11.20 -13.38
CA ALA A 15 -70.69 11.63 -11.98
C ALA A 15 -69.55 10.90 -11.24
N ALA A 16 -68.92 9.90 -11.87
CA ALA A 16 -67.87 9.10 -11.26
C ALA A 16 -66.43 9.69 -11.29
N PRO A 17 -66.03 10.66 -12.15
CA PRO A 17 -64.67 11.20 -12.07
C PRO A 17 -64.50 12.23 -10.93
N CYS A 18 -65.53 13.00 -10.60
CA CYS A 18 -65.36 14.16 -9.69
C CYS A 18 -65.22 13.81 -8.20
N PHE A 19 -65.46 12.56 -7.78
CA PHE A 19 -65.36 12.16 -6.37
C PHE A 19 -64.14 11.25 -6.08
N ALA A 20 -63.47 10.72 -7.11
CA ALA A 20 -62.22 9.99 -6.93
C ALA A 20 -61.03 10.94 -6.78
N ASP A 21 -61.00 12.03 -7.56
CA ASP A 21 -59.93 13.04 -7.52
C ASP A 21 -59.91 13.82 -6.21
N ALA A 22 -61.05 14.23 -5.66
CA ALA A 22 -61.10 15.00 -4.41
C ALA A 22 -60.56 14.24 -3.18
N SER A 23 -60.68 12.91 -3.16
CA SER A 23 -60.16 12.05 -2.09
C SER A 23 -58.64 11.83 -2.23
N GLN A 24 -58.16 11.65 -3.46
CA GLN A 24 -56.73 11.53 -3.75
C GLN A 24 -56.00 12.85 -3.55
N ASP A 25 -56.58 13.97 -3.96
CA ASP A 25 -56.04 15.32 -3.74
C ASP A 25 -55.97 15.67 -2.25
N ALA A 26 -56.97 15.28 -1.46
CA ALA A 26 -56.95 15.44 0.00
C ALA A 26 -55.87 14.58 0.67
N GLN A 27 -55.64 13.36 0.17
CA GLN A 27 -54.57 12.48 0.66
C GLN A 27 -53.17 13.02 0.29
N ILE A 28 -52.97 13.46 -0.94
CA ILE A 28 -51.71 14.07 -1.41
C ILE A 28 -51.43 15.36 -0.63
N SER A 29 -52.45 16.21 -0.43
CA SER A 29 -52.31 17.44 0.37
C SER A 29 -52.00 17.15 1.84
N GLY A 30 -52.58 16.08 2.41
CA GLY A 30 -52.29 15.62 3.76
C GLY A 30 -50.83 15.15 3.92
N LEU A 31 -50.36 14.33 2.98
CA LEU A 31 -48.98 13.83 2.95
C LEU A 31 -47.97 14.96 2.71
N LEU A 32 -48.30 15.93 1.85
CA LEU A 32 -47.47 17.10 1.60
C LEU A 32 -47.27 17.90 2.89
N ARG A 33 -48.36 18.20 3.60
CA ARG A 33 -48.30 18.95 4.86
C ARG A 33 -47.50 18.20 5.94
N GLU A 34 -47.72 16.90 6.09
CA GLU A 34 -46.97 16.09 7.06
C GLU A 34 -45.46 16.06 6.73
N THR A 35 -45.12 15.90 5.46
CA THR A 35 -43.72 15.86 5.01
C THR A 35 -43.05 17.23 5.19
N GLN A 36 -43.76 18.33 4.91
CA GLN A 36 -43.27 19.69 5.18
C GLN A 36 -43.01 19.92 6.66
N MET A 37 -43.96 19.54 7.54
CA MET A 37 -43.76 19.67 8.99
C MET A 37 -42.54 18.88 9.49
N LYS A 38 -42.31 17.68 8.95
CA LYS A 38 -41.11 16.88 9.27
C LYS A 38 -39.84 17.56 8.77
N TYR A 39 -39.85 18.11 7.56
CA TYR A 39 -38.72 18.84 7.02
C TYR A 39 -38.40 20.12 7.82
N ASP A 40 -39.42 20.89 8.22
CA ASP A 40 -39.26 22.07 9.08
C ASP A 40 -38.72 21.74 10.47
N GLU A 41 -39.04 20.56 11.00
CA GLU A 41 -38.44 20.04 12.24
C GLU A 41 -36.95 19.75 12.06
N LEU A 42 -36.57 19.10 10.95
CA LEU A 42 -35.17 18.81 10.65
C LEU A 42 -34.37 20.10 10.41
N ILE A 43 -34.95 21.12 9.78
CA ILE A 43 -34.33 22.45 9.66
C ILE A 43 -34.05 23.04 11.04
N ARG A 44 -35.01 22.96 11.98
CA ARG A 44 -34.81 23.47 13.35
C ARG A 44 -33.71 22.71 14.09
N GLN A 45 -33.59 21.41 13.87
CA GLN A 45 -32.48 20.61 14.41
C GLN A 45 -31.15 21.02 13.79
N ALA A 46 -31.10 21.23 12.46
CA ALA A 46 -29.89 21.68 11.78
C ALA A 46 -29.44 23.05 12.31
N ASP A 47 -30.36 23.99 12.49
CA ASP A 47 -30.08 25.30 13.07
C ASP A 47 -29.57 25.24 14.52
N ALA A 48 -29.98 24.22 15.28
CA ALA A 48 -29.44 23.98 16.61
C ALA A 48 -28.00 23.46 16.54
N VAL A 49 -27.75 22.44 15.72
CA VAL A 49 -26.41 21.87 15.47
C VAL A 49 -25.42 22.94 14.98
N MET A 50 -25.85 23.82 14.09
CA MET A 50 -24.98 24.89 13.56
C MET A 50 -24.55 25.92 14.60
N LYS A 51 -25.26 26.03 15.74
CA LYS A 51 -24.89 26.93 16.86
C LYS A 51 -23.93 26.28 17.85
N GLU A 52 -23.81 24.96 17.83
CA GLU A 52 -22.90 24.23 18.72
C GLU A 52 -21.45 24.38 18.24
N PRO A 53 -20.46 24.34 19.14
CA PRO A 53 -19.05 24.31 18.72
C PRO A 53 -18.77 23.06 17.90
N ILE A 54 -17.86 23.17 16.93
CA ILE A 54 -17.43 22.02 16.13
C ILE A 54 -16.60 21.10 17.03
N THR A 55 -17.05 19.84 17.16
CA THR A 55 -16.33 18.77 17.85
C THR A 55 -16.12 17.61 16.89
N PHE A 56 -15.03 16.86 17.09
CA PHE A 56 -14.68 15.69 16.32
C PHE A 56 -13.95 14.67 17.21
N PRO A 57 -14.12 13.36 16.97
CA PRO A 57 -13.35 12.34 17.66
C PRO A 57 -11.87 12.38 17.23
N GLU A 58 -10.98 11.90 18.11
CA GLU A 58 -9.60 11.65 17.72
C GLU A 58 -9.55 10.50 16.69
N PRO A 59 -8.79 10.63 15.58
CA PRO A 59 -8.65 9.55 14.61
C PRO A 59 -7.93 8.33 15.21
N PRO A 60 -8.41 7.10 14.96
CA PRO A 60 -7.69 5.90 15.35
C PRO A 60 -6.39 5.79 14.55
N SER A 61 -5.32 5.35 15.21
CA SER A 61 -4.11 4.89 14.52
C SER A 61 -4.38 3.52 13.88
N THR A 62 -4.01 3.38 12.63
CA THR A 62 -4.12 2.14 11.85
C THR A 62 -2.74 1.60 11.56
N CYS A 63 -2.64 0.27 11.45
CA CYS A 63 -1.41 -0.38 11.08
C CYS A 63 -1.17 -0.13 9.58
N VAL A 64 -0.30 0.83 9.29
CA VAL A 64 -0.03 1.26 7.91
C VAL A 64 0.80 0.21 7.16
N SER A 65 1.62 -0.57 7.87
CA SER A 65 2.48 -1.61 7.31
C SER A 65 2.37 -2.92 8.11
N CYS A 66 2.41 -4.06 7.42
CA CYS A 66 2.46 -5.41 8.04
C CYS A 66 1.32 -5.75 9.00
N ALA A 67 0.08 -5.35 8.68
CA ALA A 67 -1.09 -5.79 9.42
C ALA A 67 -1.34 -7.30 9.17
N ASP A 68 -1.39 -8.10 10.23
CA ASP A 68 -1.95 -9.44 10.14
C ASP A 68 -3.47 -9.39 9.93
N ALA A 69 -4.08 -10.53 9.58
CA ALA A 69 -5.52 -10.59 9.29
C ALA A 69 -6.40 -10.12 10.47
N GLY A 70 -5.98 -10.39 11.72
CA GLY A 70 -6.73 -9.99 12.91
C GLY A 70 -6.62 -8.49 13.19
N LYS A 71 -5.44 -7.92 12.95
CA LYS A 71 -5.20 -6.48 13.07
C LYS A 71 -5.92 -5.70 11.98
N ALA A 72 -5.93 -6.19 10.74
CA ALA A 72 -6.68 -5.59 9.64
C ALA A 72 -8.20 -5.55 9.93
N GLU A 73 -8.75 -6.62 10.50
CA GLU A 73 -10.16 -6.66 10.92
C GLU A 73 -10.45 -5.66 12.05
N THR A 74 -9.56 -5.58 13.04
CA THR A 74 -9.67 -4.63 14.16
C THR A 74 -9.60 -3.18 13.69
N ASP A 75 -8.68 -2.88 12.76
CA ASP A 75 -8.51 -1.55 12.18
C ASP A 75 -9.74 -1.17 11.34
N SER A 76 -10.29 -2.12 10.57
CA SER A 76 -11.54 -1.92 9.81
C SER A 76 -12.73 -1.57 10.73
N HIS A 77 -12.91 -2.30 11.84
CA HIS A 77 -13.94 -1.97 12.83
C HIS A 77 -13.73 -0.57 13.43
N SER A 78 -12.50 -0.25 13.82
CA SER A 78 -12.16 1.06 14.40
C SER A 78 -12.41 2.21 13.42
N LEU A 79 -12.13 2.01 12.14
CA LEU A 79 -12.39 2.99 11.07
C LEU A 79 -13.89 3.21 10.85
N ASN A 80 -14.71 2.16 10.90
CA ASN A 80 -16.17 2.28 10.78
C ASN A 80 -16.76 3.06 11.96
N ASP A 81 -16.40 2.70 13.20
CA ASP A 81 -16.85 3.39 14.41
C ASP A 81 -16.44 4.87 14.40
N PHE A 82 -15.21 5.15 13.95
CA PHE A 82 -14.71 6.51 13.78
C PHE A 82 -15.51 7.29 12.74
N GLN A 83 -15.78 6.71 11.57
CA GLN A 83 -16.55 7.36 10.51
C GLN A 83 -17.96 7.72 10.99
N GLU A 84 -18.64 6.80 11.68
CA GLU A 84 -19.97 7.06 12.25
C GLU A 84 -19.93 8.20 13.25
N THR A 85 -19.00 8.14 14.20
CA THR A 85 -18.84 9.16 15.26
C THR A 85 -18.46 10.52 14.70
N PHE A 86 -17.56 10.56 13.71
CA PHE A 86 -17.14 11.80 13.02
C PHE A 86 -18.33 12.48 12.34
N SER A 87 -19.16 11.68 11.65
CA SER A 87 -20.31 12.18 10.90
C SER A 87 -21.43 12.70 11.80
N ALA A 88 -21.46 12.36 13.08
CA ALA A 88 -22.52 12.76 13.99
C ALA A 88 -22.37 14.19 14.50
N PRO A 89 -23.47 14.96 14.61
CA PRO A 89 -24.83 14.65 14.14
C PRO A 89 -25.11 15.02 12.66
N GLU A 90 -24.21 15.73 11.99
CA GLU A 90 -24.45 16.39 10.70
C GLU A 90 -24.83 15.42 9.57
N GLY A 91 -24.13 14.30 9.45
CA GLY A 91 -24.33 13.28 8.41
C GLY A 91 -25.71 12.63 8.49
N PRO A 92 -26.08 11.99 9.62
CA PRO A 92 -27.41 11.42 9.80
C PRO A 92 -28.55 12.44 9.63
N LEU A 93 -28.35 13.68 10.07
CA LEU A 93 -29.34 14.74 9.91
C LEU A 93 -29.51 15.14 8.45
N CYS A 94 -28.41 15.33 7.71
CA CYS A 94 -28.44 15.63 6.29
C CYS A 94 -29.12 14.51 5.49
N THR A 95 -28.83 13.24 5.79
CA THR A 95 -29.50 12.10 5.13
C THR A 95 -31.01 12.13 5.32
N GLN A 96 -31.48 12.36 6.55
CA GLN A 96 -32.92 12.49 6.83
C GLN A 96 -33.56 13.66 6.08
N MET A 97 -32.85 14.79 5.99
CA MET A 97 -33.31 15.96 5.23
C MET A 97 -33.45 15.65 3.74
N LEU A 98 -32.44 14.99 3.13
CA LEU A 98 -32.48 14.56 1.73
C LEU A 98 -33.60 13.56 1.45
N GLU A 99 -33.88 12.65 2.37
CA GLU A 99 -35.01 11.72 2.26
C GLU A 99 -36.36 12.46 2.26
N MET A 100 -36.53 13.46 3.14
CA MET A 100 -37.75 14.26 3.17
C MET A 100 -37.88 15.14 1.92
N GLN A 101 -36.79 15.73 1.45
CA GLN A 101 -36.75 16.47 0.19
C GLN A 101 -37.21 15.62 -0.99
N ARG A 102 -36.69 14.39 -1.11
CA ARG A 102 -37.09 13.48 -2.18
C ARG A 102 -38.59 13.18 -2.14
N LYS A 103 -39.17 13.04 -0.94
CA LYS A 103 -40.63 12.88 -0.77
C LYS A 103 -41.40 14.14 -1.15
N LEU A 104 -40.91 15.33 -0.78
CA LEU A 104 -41.52 16.61 -1.16
C LEU A 104 -41.53 16.79 -2.68
N GLN A 105 -40.44 16.44 -3.36
CA GLN A 105 -40.33 16.54 -4.82
C GLN A 105 -41.33 15.60 -5.53
N LEU A 106 -41.51 14.38 -5.01
CA LEU A 106 -42.54 13.46 -5.52
C LEU A 106 -43.96 13.98 -5.30
N LEU A 107 -44.16 14.85 -4.32
CA LEU A 107 -45.43 15.52 -4.02
C LEU A 107 -45.55 16.91 -4.70
N GLY A 108 -44.61 17.28 -5.57
CA GLY A 108 -44.63 18.52 -6.36
C GLY A 108 -44.05 19.76 -5.66
N SER A 109 -43.33 19.59 -4.55
CA SER A 109 -42.67 20.67 -3.81
C SER A 109 -41.14 20.56 -3.91
N TYR A 110 -40.47 21.66 -4.25
CA TYR A 110 -39.03 21.70 -4.52
C TYR A 110 -38.33 22.70 -3.57
N PRO A 111 -38.10 22.32 -2.30
CA PRO A 111 -37.27 23.14 -1.42
C PRO A 111 -35.81 23.20 -1.92
N GLY A 112 -35.08 24.24 -1.51
CA GLY A 112 -33.63 24.34 -1.75
C GLY A 112 -32.82 23.43 -0.82
N TYR A 113 -31.52 23.27 -1.10
CA TYR A 113 -30.61 22.37 -0.35
C TYR A 113 -29.62 23.15 0.54
N GLU A 114 -29.91 24.41 0.87
CA GLU A 114 -28.96 25.29 1.54
C GLU A 114 -28.57 24.80 2.95
N LYS A 115 -29.49 24.13 3.66
CA LYS A 115 -29.24 23.62 5.01
C LYS A 115 -28.40 22.34 4.97
N GLU A 116 -28.67 21.46 4.02
CA GLU A 116 -27.88 20.26 3.73
C GLU A 116 -26.44 20.65 3.37
N ALA A 117 -26.28 21.66 2.51
CA ALA A 117 -24.97 22.21 2.15
C ALA A 117 -24.23 22.86 3.33
N ALA A 118 -24.96 23.47 4.28
CA ALA A 118 -24.37 24.01 5.50
C ALA A 118 -23.88 22.90 6.45
N LEU A 119 -24.65 21.82 6.61
CA LEU A 119 -24.25 20.65 7.40
C LEU A 119 -23.00 19.99 6.80
N MET A 120 -22.96 19.80 5.48
CA MET A 120 -21.77 19.27 4.81
C MET A 120 -20.57 20.22 4.90
N GLY A 121 -20.79 21.54 4.82
CA GLY A 121 -19.74 22.53 5.05
C GLY A 121 -19.13 22.44 6.45
N ARG A 122 -19.95 22.13 7.46
CA ARG A 122 -19.48 21.90 8.82
C ARG A 122 -18.68 20.60 8.95
N LEU A 123 -19.07 19.52 8.28
CA LEU A 123 -18.26 18.30 8.19
C LEU A 123 -16.92 18.54 7.47
N ALA A 124 -16.91 19.35 6.41
CA ALA A 124 -15.68 19.75 5.73
C ALA A 124 -14.74 20.49 6.69
N GLN A 125 -15.26 21.42 7.49
CA GLN A 125 -14.47 22.10 8.52
C GLN A 125 -13.94 21.14 9.58
N LYS A 126 -14.71 20.13 10.01
CA LYS A 126 -14.22 19.06 10.90
C LYS A 126 -13.03 18.32 10.27
N ALA A 127 -13.18 17.88 9.02
CA ALA A 127 -12.13 17.15 8.30
C ALA A 127 -10.85 17.98 8.14
N LEU A 128 -10.97 19.26 7.77
CA LEU A 128 -9.82 20.18 7.67
C LEU A 128 -9.12 20.37 9.02
N THR A 129 -9.89 20.39 10.11
CA THR A 129 -9.32 20.49 11.46
C THR A 129 -8.57 19.21 11.83
N LEU A 130 -9.11 18.03 11.49
CA LEU A 130 -8.40 16.75 11.66
C LEU A 130 -7.08 16.70 10.87
N ILE A 131 -7.09 17.15 9.61
CA ILE A 131 -5.87 17.24 8.78
C ILE A 131 -4.84 18.18 9.43
N THR A 132 -5.29 19.29 10.01
CA THR A 132 -4.41 20.25 10.68
C THR A 132 -3.80 19.69 11.96
N ASP A 133 -4.62 19.07 12.81
CA ASP A 133 -4.23 18.60 14.14
C ASP A 133 -3.44 17.28 14.09
N TYR A 134 -3.81 16.38 13.17
CA TYR A 134 -3.31 15.00 13.13
C TYR A 134 -2.67 14.59 11.79
N GLY A 135 -2.75 15.41 10.73
CA GLY A 135 -2.27 15.02 9.39
C GLY A 135 -0.75 14.83 9.25
N ARG A 136 0.03 14.99 10.34
CA ARG A 136 1.46 14.61 10.38
C ARG A 136 1.69 13.21 10.95
N ASP A 137 0.68 12.65 11.63
CA ASP A 137 0.73 11.30 12.16
C ASP A 137 0.27 10.34 11.06
N PHE A 138 1.23 9.76 10.35
CA PHE A 138 0.95 8.92 9.19
C PHE A 138 0.09 7.69 9.53
N GLU A 139 0.07 7.23 10.79
CA GLU A 139 -0.81 6.13 11.23
C GLU A 139 -2.29 6.52 11.28
N LYS A 140 -2.57 7.83 11.42
CA LYS A 140 -3.91 8.40 11.44
C LYS A 140 -4.39 8.85 10.06
N VAL A 141 -3.47 8.98 9.09
CA VAL A 141 -3.77 9.42 7.73
C VAL A 141 -4.90 8.59 7.08
N PRO A 142 -4.93 7.25 7.17
CA PRO A 142 -6.03 6.47 6.59
C PRO A 142 -7.41 6.85 7.13
N ALA A 143 -7.52 7.07 8.46
CA ALA A 143 -8.78 7.45 9.09
C ALA A 143 -9.23 8.86 8.66
N ILE A 144 -8.29 9.81 8.61
CA ILE A 144 -8.57 11.19 8.19
C ILE A 144 -8.95 11.24 6.71
N ALA A 145 -8.21 10.53 5.85
CA ALA A 145 -8.46 10.46 4.42
C ALA A 145 -9.84 9.84 4.12
N LEU A 146 -10.24 8.79 4.85
CA LEU A 146 -11.56 8.17 4.73
C LEU A 146 -12.70 9.19 4.91
N VAL A 147 -12.69 9.91 6.04
CA VAL A 147 -13.78 10.84 6.36
C VAL A 147 -13.74 12.10 5.49
N ALA A 148 -12.55 12.59 5.14
CA ALA A 148 -12.38 13.74 4.27
C ALA A 148 -12.85 13.44 2.84
N THR A 149 -12.41 12.32 2.25
CA THR A 149 -12.81 11.91 0.90
C THR A 149 -14.31 11.66 0.82
N LYS A 150 -14.88 11.01 1.85
CA LYS A 150 -16.33 10.81 1.94
C LYS A 150 -17.08 12.14 1.99
N THR A 151 -16.64 13.08 2.84
CA THR A 151 -17.28 14.39 2.97
C THR A 151 -17.20 15.19 1.67
N ALA A 152 -16.04 15.19 1.00
CA ALA A 152 -15.87 15.86 -0.28
C ALA A 152 -16.78 15.25 -1.37
N THR A 153 -16.89 13.92 -1.40
CA THR A 153 -17.82 13.22 -2.32
C THR A 153 -19.27 13.57 -2.03
N ASP A 154 -19.66 13.58 -0.75
CA ASP A 154 -21.04 13.93 -0.34
C ASP A 154 -21.38 15.39 -0.71
N ILE A 155 -20.42 16.33 -0.60
CA ILE A 155 -20.57 17.72 -1.08
C ILE A 155 -20.78 17.77 -2.60
N GLN A 156 -19.95 17.05 -3.37
CA GLN A 156 -20.08 17.01 -4.84
C GLN A 156 -21.42 16.45 -5.28
N LEU A 157 -21.92 15.40 -4.62
CA LEU A 157 -23.20 14.78 -4.92
C LEU A 157 -24.41 15.68 -4.63
N LEU A 158 -24.29 16.62 -3.68
CA LEU A 158 -25.32 17.64 -3.44
C LEU A 158 -25.40 18.68 -4.57
N GLY A 159 -24.34 18.83 -5.38
CA GLY A 159 -24.29 19.80 -6.48
C GLY A 159 -24.23 21.26 -6.03
N LEU A 160 -23.95 21.52 -4.74
CA LEU A 160 -23.86 22.86 -4.15
C LEU A 160 -22.44 23.14 -3.61
N ASP A 161 -21.44 22.97 -4.46
CA ASP A 161 -20.04 23.28 -4.16
C ASP A 161 -19.61 24.67 -4.65
N GLU A 162 -20.40 25.70 -4.35
CA GLU A 162 -20.17 27.07 -4.83
C GLU A 162 -18.85 27.69 -4.34
N ASP A 163 -18.28 27.14 -3.27
CA ASP A 163 -17.05 27.61 -2.62
C ASP A 163 -15.84 26.67 -2.87
N ASP A 164 -15.94 25.72 -3.80
CA ASP A 164 -14.90 24.71 -4.09
C ASP A 164 -14.43 23.95 -2.84
N ARG A 165 -15.33 23.72 -1.88
CA ARG A 165 -15.05 23.06 -0.60
C ARG A 165 -14.65 21.60 -0.80
N SER A 166 -15.24 20.92 -1.77
CA SER A 166 -14.85 19.53 -2.07
C SER A 166 -13.42 19.47 -2.61
N THR A 167 -13.08 20.36 -3.55
CA THR A 167 -11.74 20.49 -4.12
C THR A 167 -10.72 20.83 -3.05
N ALA A 168 -11.00 21.82 -2.20
CA ALA A 168 -10.12 22.21 -1.10
C ALA A 168 -9.86 21.07 -0.11
N LEU A 169 -10.86 20.22 0.16
CA LEU A 169 -10.65 19.01 0.97
C LEU A 169 -9.75 17.99 0.26
N MET A 170 -10.00 17.70 -1.01
CA MET A 170 -9.21 16.73 -1.76
C MET A 170 -7.74 17.17 -1.86
N ASP A 171 -7.50 18.46 -2.13
CA ASP A 171 -6.17 19.06 -2.16
C ASP A 171 -5.48 18.96 -0.78
N ALA A 172 -6.22 19.21 0.31
CA ALA A 172 -5.69 19.06 1.66
C ALA A 172 -5.32 17.62 2.00
N VAL A 173 -6.10 16.63 1.53
CA VAL A 173 -5.78 15.20 1.69
C VAL A 173 -4.57 14.81 0.84
N SER A 174 -4.47 15.29 -0.40
CA SER A 174 -3.31 15.06 -1.27
C SER A 174 -2.02 15.60 -0.62
N ALA A 175 -2.03 16.85 -0.13
CA ALA A 175 -0.90 17.45 0.58
C ALA A 175 -0.58 16.75 1.93
N MET A 176 -1.56 16.09 2.53
CA MET A 176 -1.35 15.25 3.72
C MET A 176 -0.62 13.96 3.35
N TYR A 177 -1.02 13.29 2.26
CA TYR A 177 -0.31 12.11 1.75
C TYR A 177 1.13 12.42 1.35
N GLU A 178 1.40 13.56 0.72
CA GLU A 178 2.76 14.01 0.41
C GLU A 178 3.66 14.02 1.65
N LYS A 179 3.19 14.63 2.75
CA LYS A 179 3.95 14.68 4.01
C LYS A 179 4.11 13.31 4.64
N ALA A 180 3.09 12.46 4.55
CA ALA A 180 3.15 11.09 5.05
C ALA A 180 4.18 10.26 4.27
N ILE A 181 4.23 10.41 2.95
CA ILE A 181 5.21 9.77 2.06
C ILE A 181 6.63 10.21 2.43
N GLU A 182 6.86 11.49 2.71
CA GLU A 182 8.18 11.97 3.16
C GLU A 182 8.64 11.29 4.46
N GLU A 183 7.76 11.16 5.44
CA GLU A 183 8.05 10.47 6.70
C GLU A 183 8.29 8.96 6.47
N MET A 184 7.53 8.33 5.58
CA MET A 184 7.74 6.92 5.22
C MET A 184 9.09 6.71 4.51
N PHE A 185 9.50 7.61 3.61
CA PHE A 185 10.82 7.58 3.01
C PHE A 185 11.92 7.77 4.04
N ARG A 186 11.73 8.69 5.00
CA ARG A 186 12.66 8.89 6.10
C ARG A 186 12.85 7.59 6.90
N ARG A 187 11.77 6.91 7.27
CA ARG A 187 11.82 5.61 7.95
C ARG A 187 12.47 4.52 7.12
N LEU A 188 12.15 4.45 5.83
CA LEU A 188 12.79 3.50 4.91
C LEU A 188 14.32 3.67 4.89
N VAL A 189 14.81 4.90 4.80
CA VAL A 189 16.22 5.22 4.60
C VAL A 189 17.00 5.26 5.92
N GLU A 190 16.50 5.98 6.92
CA GLU A 190 17.20 6.22 8.19
C GLU A 190 16.98 5.12 9.22
N GLU A 191 15.79 4.53 9.24
CA GLU A 191 15.42 3.48 10.19
C GLU A 191 15.47 2.10 9.56
N HIS A 192 15.74 2.01 8.25
CA HIS A 192 15.76 0.76 7.48
C HIS A 192 14.43 -0.01 7.58
N ASP A 193 13.32 0.73 7.64
CA ASP A 193 11.97 0.16 7.66
C ASP A 193 11.49 -0.16 6.24
N TYR A 194 11.91 -1.32 5.74
CA TYR A 194 11.53 -1.83 4.44
C TYR A 194 10.02 -2.08 4.30
N ALA A 195 9.29 -2.19 5.43
CA ALA A 195 7.84 -2.32 5.42
C ALA A 195 7.12 -1.07 4.89
N MET A 196 7.82 0.07 4.78
CA MET A 196 7.28 1.32 4.25
C MET A 196 7.16 1.36 2.72
N VAL A 197 7.75 0.42 1.98
CA VAL A 197 7.72 0.42 0.51
C VAL A 197 6.29 0.39 -0.04
N GLN A 198 5.45 -0.51 0.46
CA GLN A 198 4.06 -0.63 0.00
C GLN A 198 3.21 0.59 0.42
N PRO A 199 3.26 1.07 1.68
CA PRO A 199 2.64 2.32 2.09
C PRO A 199 2.99 3.54 1.23
N ILE A 200 4.25 3.70 0.83
CA ILE A 200 4.69 4.80 -0.05
C ILE A 200 3.96 4.72 -1.39
N LEU A 201 3.89 3.52 -1.99
CA LEU A 201 3.21 3.31 -3.27
C LEU A 201 1.70 3.56 -3.17
N ASP A 202 1.07 3.09 -2.10
CA ASP A 202 -0.37 3.27 -1.89
C ASP A 202 -0.71 4.74 -1.59
N GLY A 203 0.12 5.43 -0.80
CA GLY A 203 0.01 6.87 -0.57
C GLY A 203 0.18 7.69 -1.85
N ALA A 204 1.15 7.34 -2.70
CA ALA A 204 1.38 8.01 -3.98
C ALA A 204 0.19 7.83 -4.94
N ARG A 205 -0.35 6.61 -5.03
CA ARG A 205 -1.57 6.33 -5.81
C ARG A 205 -2.78 7.09 -5.27
N ALA A 206 -2.97 7.12 -3.95
CA ALA A 206 -4.06 7.85 -3.33
C ALA A 206 -3.93 9.35 -3.62
N SER A 207 -2.74 9.92 -3.46
CA SER A 207 -2.50 11.33 -3.77
C SER A 207 -2.82 11.65 -5.23
N LEU A 208 -2.35 10.84 -6.18
CA LEU A 208 -2.61 11.01 -7.61
C LEU A 208 -4.10 10.97 -7.96
N LEU A 209 -4.89 10.10 -7.29
CA LEU A 209 -6.34 10.02 -7.52
C LEU A 209 -7.10 11.22 -6.97
N LEU A 210 -6.57 11.87 -5.94
CA LEU A 210 -7.22 12.97 -5.21
C LEU A 210 -6.85 14.34 -5.77
N SER A 211 -5.61 14.50 -6.21
CA SER A 211 -5.14 15.70 -6.88
C SER A 211 -5.64 15.75 -8.32
N GLY A 212 -6.11 16.91 -8.79
CA GLY A 212 -6.39 17.13 -10.21
C GLY A 212 -5.10 17.13 -11.06
N ALA A 213 -4.60 18.31 -11.42
CA ALA A 213 -3.41 18.47 -12.27
C ALA A 213 -2.08 18.61 -11.49
N SER A 214 -2.13 18.56 -10.16
CA SER A 214 -1.02 18.90 -9.25
C SER A 214 -0.60 17.73 -8.35
N GLY A 215 -0.84 16.50 -8.80
CA GLY A 215 -0.53 15.31 -8.02
C GLY A 215 0.94 15.01 -7.86
N VAL A 216 1.22 14.14 -6.89
CA VAL A 216 2.52 13.51 -6.71
C VAL A 216 2.92 12.83 -8.02
N ASP A 217 4.10 13.19 -8.53
CA ASP A 217 4.68 12.56 -9.70
C ASP A 217 5.07 11.11 -9.34
N LEU A 218 4.28 10.16 -9.83
CA LEU A 218 4.51 8.74 -9.56
C LEU A 218 5.86 8.28 -10.11
N GLU A 219 6.35 8.84 -11.22
CA GLU A 219 7.66 8.50 -11.77
C GLU A 219 8.78 9.01 -10.84
N GLU A 220 8.62 10.21 -10.27
CA GLU A 220 9.54 10.74 -9.27
C GLU A 220 9.58 9.86 -8.00
N ILE A 221 8.41 9.45 -7.49
CA ILE A 221 8.32 8.55 -6.33
C ILE A 221 8.96 7.20 -6.63
N LEU A 222 8.69 6.60 -7.78
CA LEU A 222 9.29 5.32 -8.18
C LEU A 222 10.81 5.44 -8.32
N SER A 223 11.30 6.52 -8.93
CA SER A 223 12.75 6.77 -9.05
C SER A 223 13.40 6.95 -7.68
N ARG A 224 12.76 7.69 -6.77
CA ARG A 224 13.23 7.86 -5.39
C ARG A 224 13.21 6.54 -4.62
N LEU A 225 12.18 5.71 -4.79
CA LEU A 225 12.11 4.35 -4.23
C LEU A 225 13.26 3.48 -4.74
N GLN A 226 13.56 3.51 -6.04
CA GLN A 226 14.70 2.78 -6.61
C GLN A 226 16.02 3.18 -5.97
N ASN A 227 16.26 4.49 -5.82
CA ASN A 227 17.48 5.01 -5.19
C ASN A 227 17.53 4.70 -3.67
N SER A 228 16.36 4.66 -3.02
CA SER A 228 16.23 4.31 -1.60
C SER A 228 16.30 2.81 -1.35
N LEU A 229 16.29 1.97 -2.38
CA LEU A 229 16.28 0.51 -2.29
C LEU A 229 17.48 -0.08 -3.02
N CYS A 230 18.65 0.39 -2.61
CA CYS A 230 19.94 -0.05 -3.12
C CYS A 230 20.70 -0.79 -2.01
N PHE A 231 21.23 -1.96 -2.32
CA PHE A 231 21.90 -2.84 -1.37
C PHE A 231 23.26 -3.26 -1.89
N GLU A 232 24.21 -3.41 -0.99
CA GLU A 232 25.48 -4.08 -1.24
C GLU A 232 25.37 -5.53 -0.77
N LEU A 233 25.42 -6.46 -1.71
CA LEU A 233 25.46 -7.89 -1.44
C LEU A 233 26.91 -8.36 -1.45
N THR A 234 27.35 -8.88 -0.31
CA THR A 234 28.65 -9.54 -0.15
C THR A 234 28.45 -11.03 0.06
N ILE A 235 29.16 -11.83 -0.73
CA ILE A 235 29.21 -13.29 -0.60
C ILE A 235 30.67 -13.68 -0.36
N ASN A 236 30.95 -14.34 0.76
CA ASN A 236 32.22 -15.02 0.98
C ASN A 236 31.97 -16.52 0.93
N TYR A 237 32.68 -17.23 0.05
CA TYR A 237 32.62 -18.67 -0.06
C TYR A 237 33.94 -19.26 0.42
N ASN A 238 33.88 -20.08 1.46
CA ASN A 238 35.03 -20.77 2.04
C ASN A 238 34.85 -22.26 1.82
N PHE A 239 35.85 -22.88 1.22
CA PHE A 239 35.87 -24.32 0.98
C PHE A 239 37.12 -24.91 1.63
N GLU A 240 36.93 -25.92 2.46
CA GLU A 240 38.00 -26.67 3.10
C GLU A 240 37.91 -28.15 2.72
N GLN A 241 39.00 -28.71 2.21
CA GLN A 241 39.14 -30.13 1.90
C GLN A 241 40.10 -30.82 2.89
N THR A 242 39.84 -32.10 3.13
CA THR A 242 40.69 -32.98 3.94
C THR A 242 42.15 -32.90 3.49
N GLY A 243 43.05 -32.70 4.44
CA GLY A 243 44.45 -32.35 4.17
C GLY A 243 44.74 -30.85 4.37
N ASN A 244 43.79 -30.10 4.94
CA ASN A 244 43.85 -28.68 5.26
C ASN A 244 44.12 -27.81 4.02
N HIS A 245 43.42 -28.12 2.94
CA HIS A 245 43.41 -27.27 1.73
C HIS A 245 42.25 -26.32 1.86
N ARG A 246 42.50 -25.01 1.74
CA ARG A 246 41.49 -23.98 1.99
C ARG A 246 41.44 -22.99 0.83
N TRP A 247 40.26 -22.81 0.28
CA TRP A 247 39.95 -21.82 -0.73
C TRP A 247 39.01 -20.76 -0.16
N VAL A 248 39.24 -19.51 -0.56
CA VAL A 248 38.37 -18.38 -0.22
C VAL A 248 38.04 -17.63 -1.50
N GLU A 249 36.75 -17.51 -1.81
CA GLU A 249 36.23 -16.69 -2.88
C GLU A 249 35.35 -15.58 -2.32
N ARG A 250 35.32 -14.44 -3.01
CA ARG A 250 34.46 -13.31 -2.66
C ARG A 250 33.84 -12.69 -3.89
N ALA A 251 32.57 -12.29 -3.76
CA ALA A 251 31.96 -11.32 -4.66
C ALA A 251 31.32 -10.20 -3.85
N VAL A 252 31.39 -8.98 -4.40
CA VAL A 252 30.65 -7.81 -3.92
C VAL A 252 29.87 -7.25 -5.10
N LEU A 253 28.57 -7.07 -4.94
CA LEU A 253 27.67 -6.61 -5.99
C LEU A 253 26.69 -5.59 -5.43
N GLU A 254 26.39 -4.59 -6.25
CA GLU A 254 25.30 -3.67 -6.00
C GLU A 254 23.99 -4.29 -6.53
N VAL A 255 22.97 -4.32 -5.68
CA VAL A 255 21.64 -4.86 -5.96
C VAL A 255 20.65 -3.72 -5.82
N THR A 256 19.94 -3.39 -6.89
CA THR A 256 18.99 -2.27 -6.92
C THR A 256 17.59 -2.76 -7.24
N ALA A 257 16.57 -2.13 -6.66
CA ALA A 257 15.20 -2.35 -7.07
C ALA A 257 14.98 -1.89 -8.52
N VAL A 258 14.33 -2.73 -9.32
CA VAL A 258 13.88 -2.42 -10.67
C VAL A 258 12.35 -2.50 -10.67
N TYR A 259 11.71 -1.35 -10.89
CA TYR A 259 10.26 -1.28 -11.05
C TYR A 259 9.92 -1.17 -12.53
N GLU A 260 9.51 -2.28 -13.15
CA GLU A 260 8.95 -2.30 -14.50
C GLU A 260 7.41 -2.43 -14.41
N GLY A 261 6.68 -1.38 -14.79
CA GLY A 261 5.21 -1.37 -14.75
C GLY A 261 4.63 -1.38 -13.32
N ASN A 262 3.52 -2.08 -13.13
CA ASN A 262 2.75 -2.08 -11.87
C ASN A 262 3.19 -3.18 -10.86
N GLY A 263 4.28 -3.88 -11.14
CA GLY A 263 4.73 -5.03 -10.33
C GLY A 263 5.52 -4.62 -9.08
N ASN A 264 5.55 -5.53 -8.10
CA ASN A 264 6.48 -5.45 -6.97
C ASN A 264 7.91 -5.42 -7.54
N GLY A 265 8.71 -4.45 -7.10
CA GLY A 265 10.07 -4.27 -7.61
C GLY A 265 10.88 -5.56 -7.50
N ARG A 266 11.49 -5.98 -8.61
CA ARG A 266 12.47 -7.07 -8.62
C ARG A 266 13.83 -6.46 -8.35
N PHE A 267 14.58 -7.01 -7.41
CA PHE A 267 15.93 -6.53 -7.14
C PHE A 267 16.91 -7.35 -7.96
N SER A 268 17.82 -6.69 -8.66
CA SER A 268 18.85 -7.39 -9.42
C SER A 268 20.18 -6.63 -9.36
N GLY A 269 21.25 -7.40 -9.47
CA GLY A 269 22.61 -6.90 -9.40
C GLY A 269 23.57 -7.82 -10.13
N GLY A 270 24.65 -7.24 -10.64
CA GLY A 270 25.72 -7.96 -11.30
C GLY A 270 27.08 -7.53 -10.75
N GLY A 271 27.99 -8.49 -10.63
CA GLY A 271 29.33 -8.25 -10.13
C GLY A 271 30.32 -9.29 -10.61
N THR A 272 31.48 -9.29 -9.96
CA THR A 272 32.59 -10.19 -10.26
C THR A 272 32.98 -10.93 -8.99
N GLY A 273 33.02 -12.25 -9.08
CA GLY A 273 33.60 -13.12 -8.07
C GLY A 273 35.07 -13.37 -8.37
N SER A 274 35.87 -13.43 -7.30
CA SER A 274 37.31 -13.66 -7.38
C SER A 274 37.75 -14.63 -6.31
N MET A 275 38.70 -15.51 -6.64
CA MET A 275 39.42 -16.27 -5.62
C MET A 275 40.42 -15.35 -4.92
N LEU A 276 40.26 -15.17 -3.62
CA LEU A 276 41.11 -14.32 -2.80
C LEU A 276 42.36 -15.05 -2.33
N SER A 277 42.23 -16.33 -1.97
CA SER A 277 43.35 -17.11 -1.46
C SER A 277 43.14 -18.60 -1.60
N PHE A 278 44.26 -19.29 -1.75
CA PHE A 278 44.39 -20.73 -1.55
C PHE A 278 45.51 -20.99 -0.54
N VAL A 279 45.29 -21.92 0.38
CA VAL A 279 46.30 -22.35 1.37
C VAL A 279 46.32 -23.87 1.46
N TRP A 280 47.51 -24.46 1.39
CA TRP A 280 47.74 -25.86 1.71
C TRP A 280 48.76 -25.97 2.85
N ASP A 281 48.32 -26.42 4.02
CA ASP A 281 49.19 -26.51 5.20
C ASP A 281 50.33 -27.55 5.06
N GLY A 282 50.19 -28.52 4.17
CA GLY A 282 51.13 -29.63 3.94
C GLY A 282 52.23 -29.35 2.91
N ASP A 283 52.04 -28.39 2.01
CA ASP A 283 53.05 -27.97 1.04
C ASP A 283 52.85 -26.52 0.60
N LEU A 284 53.79 -25.65 0.97
CA LEU A 284 53.75 -24.22 0.66
C LEU A 284 54.22 -23.89 -0.76
N ASN A 285 54.76 -24.85 -1.51
CA ASN A 285 55.20 -24.63 -2.90
C ASN A 285 54.06 -24.75 -3.90
N ILE A 286 52.89 -25.22 -3.46
CA ILE A 286 51.73 -25.40 -4.31
C ILE A 286 50.86 -24.16 -4.23
N SER A 287 50.61 -23.55 -5.38
CA SER A 287 49.73 -22.39 -5.50
C SER A 287 48.61 -22.70 -6.47
N VAL A 288 47.41 -22.26 -6.14
CA VAL A 288 46.26 -22.33 -7.04
C VAL A 288 45.93 -20.93 -7.52
N THR A 289 45.56 -20.83 -8.80
CA THR A 289 45.07 -19.60 -9.43
C THR A 289 43.79 -19.89 -10.18
N ALA A 290 42.87 -18.93 -10.19
CA ALA A 290 41.63 -18.98 -10.94
C ALA A 290 41.33 -17.60 -11.52
N PRO A 291 40.75 -17.52 -12.72
CA PRO A 291 40.28 -16.25 -13.27
C PRO A 291 39.04 -15.77 -12.50
N ASP A 292 38.84 -14.46 -12.53
CA ASP A 292 37.59 -13.84 -12.10
C ASP A 292 36.39 -14.37 -12.90
N PHE A 293 35.21 -14.39 -12.28
CA PHE A 293 33.99 -14.92 -12.89
C PHE A 293 32.78 -13.99 -12.68
N PRO A 294 31.84 -13.95 -13.63
CA PRO A 294 30.64 -13.12 -13.49
C PRO A 294 29.69 -13.72 -12.45
N VAL A 295 29.13 -12.86 -11.60
CA VAL A 295 28.09 -13.23 -10.63
C VAL A 295 26.87 -12.35 -10.87
N GLN A 296 25.70 -12.95 -10.98
CA GLN A 296 24.43 -12.24 -10.98
C GLN A 296 23.60 -12.67 -9.77
N ALA A 297 22.96 -11.69 -9.14
CA ALA A 297 22.05 -11.91 -8.05
C ALA A 297 20.67 -11.31 -8.35
N VAL A 298 19.64 -11.99 -7.86
CA VAL A 298 18.26 -11.52 -7.89
C VAL A 298 17.67 -11.74 -6.52
N LEU A 299 17.01 -10.72 -5.95
CA LEU A 299 16.18 -10.93 -4.76
C LEU A 299 14.72 -11.02 -5.20
N GLU A 300 14.08 -12.14 -4.83
CA GLU A 300 12.66 -12.40 -5.03
C GLU A 300 11.96 -12.55 -3.68
N ASN A 301 10.63 -12.46 -3.67
CA ASN A 301 9.81 -12.63 -2.47
C ASN A 301 10.29 -11.78 -1.28
N PHE A 302 10.71 -10.55 -1.56
CA PHE A 302 11.16 -9.59 -0.56
C PHE A 302 9.97 -9.18 0.32
N ASP A 303 9.85 -9.84 1.47
CA ASP A 303 8.72 -9.74 2.39
C ASP A 303 9.20 -9.25 3.77
N PRO A 304 9.24 -7.93 4.00
CA PRO A 304 9.64 -7.36 5.28
C PRO A 304 8.67 -7.66 6.42
N CYS A 305 7.44 -8.07 6.10
CA CYS A 305 6.42 -8.41 7.10
C CYS A 305 6.53 -9.88 7.54
N GLY A 306 6.83 -10.78 6.60
CA GLY A 306 7.12 -12.19 6.87
C GLY A 306 8.58 -12.49 7.22
N ALA A 307 9.45 -11.46 7.23
CA ALA A 307 10.89 -11.56 7.45
C ALA A 307 11.59 -12.51 6.45
N GLY A 308 11.12 -12.55 5.20
CA GLY A 308 11.63 -13.47 4.19
C GLY A 308 12.20 -12.75 2.96
N VAL A 309 13.24 -13.33 2.37
CA VAL A 309 13.73 -12.96 1.04
C VAL A 309 14.40 -14.17 0.40
N ASP A 310 14.20 -14.36 -0.90
CA ASP A 310 14.91 -15.38 -1.68
C ASP A 310 16.05 -14.74 -2.47
N LEU A 311 17.26 -15.21 -2.24
CA LEU A 311 18.41 -14.88 -3.07
C LEU A 311 18.57 -15.93 -4.17
N LEU A 312 18.52 -15.50 -5.44
CA LEU A 312 18.90 -16.31 -6.59
C LEU A 312 20.29 -15.91 -7.06
N LEU A 313 21.17 -16.89 -7.24
CA LEU A 313 22.54 -16.68 -7.72
C LEU A 313 22.84 -17.52 -8.96
N THR A 314 23.62 -16.97 -9.88
CA THR A 314 24.33 -17.78 -10.87
C THR A 314 25.33 -18.73 -10.19
N PRO A 315 25.82 -19.78 -10.88
CA PRO A 315 26.91 -20.60 -10.36
C PRO A 315 28.07 -19.73 -9.85
N PHE A 316 28.52 -19.99 -8.61
CA PHE A 316 29.54 -19.19 -7.94
C PHE A 316 30.85 -19.97 -7.91
N HIS A 317 31.53 -19.99 -9.05
CA HIS A 317 32.84 -20.60 -9.20
C HIS A 317 33.49 -20.10 -10.50
N PRO A 318 34.82 -20.15 -10.63
CA PRO A 318 35.52 -19.85 -11.87
C PRO A 318 35.25 -20.91 -12.95
N LEU A 319 35.48 -20.54 -14.21
CA LEU A 319 35.37 -21.46 -15.35
C LEU A 319 36.48 -22.52 -15.38
N SER A 320 37.63 -22.20 -14.78
CA SER A 320 38.81 -23.07 -14.70
C SER A 320 39.60 -22.76 -13.44
N GLU A 321 40.34 -23.73 -12.93
CA GLU A 321 41.21 -23.58 -11.77
C GLU A 321 42.54 -24.26 -12.10
N THR A 322 43.66 -23.58 -11.87
CA THR A 322 44.97 -24.09 -12.24
C THR A 322 45.89 -24.10 -11.04
N ALA A 323 46.37 -25.28 -10.69
CA ALA A 323 47.41 -25.45 -9.69
C ALA A 323 48.80 -25.50 -10.33
N GLN A 324 49.75 -24.90 -9.63
CA GLN A 324 51.16 -24.94 -9.94
C GLN A 324 51.82 -25.91 -8.96
N ILE A 325 52.33 -27.02 -9.46
CA ILE A 325 53.01 -28.05 -8.68
C ILE A 325 54.34 -28.34 -9.38
N ASP A 326 55.45 -28.15 -8.68
CA ASP A 326 56.81 -28.37 -9.21
C ASP A 326 57.11 -27.67 -10.56
N GLY A 327 56.47 -26.53 -10.81
CA GLY A 327 56.61 -25.75 -12.05
C GLY A 327 55.75 -26.25 -13.23
N GLU A 328 54.91 -27.27 -13.01
CA GLU A 328 53.89 -27.71 -13.96
C GLU A 328 52.51 -27.15 -13.60
N ALA A 329 51.75 -26.76 -14.63
CA ALA A 329 50.39 -26.28 -14.50
C ALA A 329 49.40 -27.42 -14.73
N LEU A 330 48.55 -27.70 -13.74
CA LEU A 330 47.51 -28.73 -13.79
C LEU A 330 46.13 -28.10 -13.67
N ASP A 331 45.20 -28.50 -14.53
CA ASP A 331 43.78 -28.15 -14.40
C ASP A 331 43.17 -28.92 -13.22
N TRP A 332 42.61 -28.18 -12.26
CA TRP A 332 42.15 -28.73 -11.00
C TRP A 332 40.84 -28.08 -10.54
N PRO A 333 39.69 -28.40 -11.16
CA PRO A 333 38.42 -27.66 -11.01
C PRO A 333 37.66 -27.99 -9.71
N LEU A 334 38.31 -27.90 -8.55
CA LEU A 334 37.72 -28.26 -7.26
C LEU A 334 36.64 -27.29 -6.82
N LEU A 335 36.83 -25.98 -7.03
CA LEU A 335 35.84 -24.96 -6.66
C LEU A 335 34.49 -25.22 -7.33
N ARG A 336 34.51 -25.53 -8.63
CA ARG A 336 33.32 -25.91 -9.39
C ARG A 336 32.65 -27.16 -8.84
N LEU A 337 33.43 -28.23 -8.65
CA LEU A 337 32.91 -29.51 -8.15
C LEU A 337 32.33 -29.34 -6.74
N SER A 338 32.97 -28.53 -5.90
CA SER A 338 32.54 -28.24 -4.53
C SER A 338 31.21 -27.49 -4.54
N TRP A 339 31.09 -26.40 -5.31
CA TRP A 339 29.85 -25.62 -5.43
C TRP A 339 28.68 -26.48 -5.93
N GLU A 340 28.88 -27.16 -7.07
CA GLU A 340 27.84 -27.98 -7.71
C GLU A 340 27.39 -29.12 -6.79
N THR A 341 28.29 -29.69 -5.98
CA THR A 341 27.95 -30.78 -5.05
C THR A 341 27.27 -30.26 -3.78
N ALA A 342 27.79 -29.20 -3.17
CA ALA A 342 27.28 -28.67 -1.91
C ALA A 342 25.86 -28.11 -2.05
N PHE A 343 25.59 -27.41 -3.17
CA PHE A 343 24.33 -26.71 -3.39
C PHE A 343 23.45 -27.34 -4.48
N ALA A 344 23.67 -28.62 -4.83
CA ALA A 344 22.89 -29.33 -5.85
C ALA A 344 21.36 -29.24 -5.62
N GLN A 345 20.93 -29.26 -4.35
CA GLN A 345 19.52 -29.19 -3.97
C GLN A 345 18.91 -27.79 -4.14
N ASN A 346 19.74 -26.75 -4.21
CA ASN A 346 19.33 -25.36 -4.38
C ASN A 346 19.19 -24.97 -5.87
N MET A 347 19.68 -25.81 -6.79
CA MET A 347 19.63 -25.53 -8.22
C MET A 347 18.20 -25.63 -8.77
N ARG A 348 17.76 -24.57 -9.45
CA ARG A 348 16.48 -24.48 -10.15
C ARG A 348 16.62 -24.91 -11.63
N GLU A 349 15.49 -25.13 -12.28
CA GLU A 349 15.43 -25.49 -13.71
C GLU A 349 15.98 -24.39 -14.64
N ASP A 350 15.98 -23.13 -14.19
CA ASP A 350 16.51 -21.97 -14.91
C ASP A 350 18.05 -21.82 -14.78
N GLY A 351 18.70 -22.71 -14.03
CA GLY A 351 20.15 -22.70 -13.81
C GLY A 351 20.62 -21.76 -12.70
N LEU A 352 19.71 -21.14 -11.95
CA LEU A 352 20.04 -20.34 -10.76
C LEU A 352 19.93 -21.17 -9.48
N TYR A 353 20.75 -20.84 -8.49
CA TYR A 353 20.70 -21.41 -7.15
C TYR A 353 19.84 -20.53 -6.24
N ARG A 354 18.83 -21.11 -5.58
CA ARG A 354 17.94 -20.40 -4.66
C ARG A 354 18.34 -20.62 -3.20
N PHE A 355 18.49 -19.52 -2.47
CA PHE A 355 18.76 -19.50 -1.05
C PHE A 355 17.66 -18.71 -0.35
N PRO A 356 16.75 -19.35 0.38
CA PRO A 356 15.82 -18.64 1.25
C PRO A 356 16.59 -18.07 2.44
N LEU A 357 16.42 -16.78 2.70
CA LEU A 357 17.13 -16.03 3.73
C LEU A 357 16.12 -15.27 4.60
N THR A 358 16.56 -14.94 5.81
CA THR A 358 15.84 -14.15 6.80
C THR A 358 16.13 -12.68 6.55
N LEU A 359 15.07 -11.91 6.35
CA LEU A 359 15.13 -10.46 6.19
C LEU A 359 14.96 -9.76 7.55
N HIS A 360 15.93 -8.94 7.92
CA HIS A 360 15.91 -8.14 9.13
C HIS A 360 15.36 -6.73 8.84
N ASN A 361 14.06 -6.54 9.04
CA ASN A 361 13.46 -5.21 9.00
C ASN A 361 13.97 -4.34 10.15
N LEU A 362 14.10 -3.02 9.92
CA LEU A 362 14.65 -2.05 10.87
C LEU A 362 16.16 -2.21 11.15
N ASP A 363 16.88 -2.93 10.29
CA ASP A 363 18.33 -3.09 10.36
C ASP A 363 18.97 -2.69 9.02
N GLY A 364 20.07 -1.93 9.09
CA GLY A 364 20.87 -1.57 7.91
C GLY A 364 21.58 -2.76 7.30
N THR A 365 21.74 -3.86 8.05
CA THR A 365 22.14 -5.16 7.54
C THR A 365 20.88 -6.01 7.35
N ALA A 366 20.24 -5.87 6.19
CA ALA A 366 19.00 -6.55 5.84
C ALA A 366 19.12 -8.08 5.89
N VAL A 367 20.29 -8.63 5.56
CA VAL A 367 20.58 -10.07 5.68
C VAL A 367 21.98 -10.28 6.21
N SER A 368 22.14 -11.22 7.14
CA SER A 368 23.44 -11.71 7.63
C SER A 368 23.32 -13.19 7.97
N GLU A 369 23.59 -14.05 6.99
CA GLU A 369 23.45 -15.50 7.15
C GLU A 369 24.74 -16.24 6.82
N THR A 370 24.90 -17.39 7.46
CA THR A 370 25.98 -18.34 7.19
C THR A 370 25.34 -19.69 6.90
N ILE A 371 25.65 -20.22 5.73
CA ILE A 371 25.18 -21.52 5.27
C ILE A 371 26.37 -22.47 5.28
N GLU A 372 26.25 -23.55 6.05
CA GLU A 372 27.29 -24.56 6.21
C GLU A 372 26.83 -25.89 5.63
N TYR A 373 27.71 -26.50 4.82
CA TYR A 373 27.52 -27.83 4.26
C TYR A 373 28.74 -28.68 4.56
N ILE A 374 28.50 -29.84 5.17
CA ILE A 374 29.52 -30.84 5.45
C ILE A 374 29.23 -32.06 4.58
N VAL A 375 30.15 -32.39 3.69
CA VAL A 375 30.17 -33.66 2.95
C VAL A 375 31.40 -34.46 3.38
N PRO A 376 31.44 -35.79 3.20
CA PRO A 376 32.61 -36.57 3.58
C PRO A 376 33.88 -35.99 2.95
N SER A 377 34.83 -35.62 3.82
CA SER A 377 36.11 -35.03 3.49
C SER A 377 36.12 -33.56 3.05
N ASN A 378 34.98 -32.86 3.01
CA ASN A 378 34.95 -31.43 2.67
C ASN A 378 33.98 -30.64 3.58
N GLU A 379 34.36 -29.41 3.90
CA GLU A 379 33.55 -28.43 4.60
C GLU A 379 33.37 -27.20 3.70
N VAL A 380 32.14 -26.72 3.59
CA VAL A 380 31.77 -25.55 2.80
C VAL A 380 31.03 -24.59 3.71
N LYS A 381 31.49 -23.34 3.73
CA LYS A 381 30.87 -22.25 4.47
C LYS A 381 30.65 -21.06 3.54
N MET A 382 29.40 -20.71 3.31
CA MET A 382 29.01 -19.53 2.55
C MET A 382 28.42 -18.47 3.48
N GLU A 383 29.03 -17.31 3.53
CA GLU A 383 28.56 -16.15 4.29
C GLU A 383 27.92 -15.16 3.33
N ILE A 384 26.66 -14.79 3.60
CA ILE A 384 25.87 -13.86 2.81
C ILE A 384 25.55 -12.64 3.67
N SER A 385 25.89 -11.45 3.17
CA SER A 385 25.52 -10.18 3.81
C SER A 385 24.88 -9.25 2.80
N LEU A 386 23.71 -8.72 3.14
CA LEU A 386 22.99 -7.72 2.35
C LEU A 386 22.90 -6.44 3.18
N VAL A 387 23.63 -5.40 2.78
CA VAL A 387 23.70 -4.13 3.51
C VAL A 387 22.99 -3.04 2.72
N HIS A 388 22.06 -2.34 3.36
CA HIS A 388 21.32 -1.25 2.76
C HIS A 388 22.21 -0.01 2.58
N LYS A 389 22.30 0.47 1.33
CA LYS A 389 23.11 1.61 0.88
C LYS A 389 22.25 2.53 0.00
N PRO A 390 21.34 3.31 0.60
CA PRO A 390 20.51 4.27 -0.15
C PRO A 390 21.39 5.34 -0.83
N LYS A 391 20.97 5.81 -2.01
CA LYS A 391 21.74 6.71 -2.89
C LYS A 391 21.28 8.17 -2.84
#